data_AF-A0AAV6SLJ6-F1
#
_entry.id   AF-A0AAV6SLJ6-F1
#
_cell.length_a   1.000
_cell.length_b   1.000
_cell.length_c   1.000
_cell.angle_alpha   90.00
_cell.angle_beta   90.00
_cell.angle_gamma   90.00
#
_symmetry.space_group_name_H-M   'P 1'
#
loop_
_entity.id
_entity.type
_entity.pdbx_description
1 polymer ?
#
loop_
_entity_poly.entity_id
_entity_poly.type
_entity_poly.pdbx_seq_one_letter_code
_entity_poly.pdbx_strand_id
1 'polypeptide(L)'
;MKPDNLITNVVYLTTTVQSADPDAIHGSELMPKALSTRIVGGIWWFFTLIIISSYTANLAAFLTVERMESPIDSADDLAKQTKILYGVVEDGASMTFFKKTKISTYDKMWEFMNSRRQSVMVKNVEEGIQRVLTSDYAFLMESTTIEFVTQRNCNLTQVGDLIDSKAYGVGTPMGSPYRDKITIAILQLQEEGKLHMMKEKWWRGNGCPEEESKEASALGVQNIGGIFIVLAAGLVLSVFVAVGEVLYKSKQNAQLEKCRHSPLTDYCSAVSYIALSPETSEEPKKQDNKRECLSEERSKGS
;
A
#
# COMPACT_ATOMS: atom_id res chain seq x y z
N MET A 1 49.46 15.87 14.87
CA MET A 1 48.15 16.34 14.40
C MET A 1 47.99 15.79 12.98
N LYS A 2 47.34 14.66 12.71
CA LYS A 2 46.09 14.13 13.25
C LYS A 2 45.95 12.66 12.77
N PRO A 3 45.85 11.66 13.66
CA PRO A 3 45.44 10.31 13.29
C PRO A 3 44.12 9.94 14.00
N ASP A 4 42.99 10.55 13.65
CA ASP A 4 41.72 10.33 14.42
C ASP A 4 40.49 9.95 13.57
N ASN A 5 40.64 9.65 12.28
CA ASN A 5 39.47 9.44 11.41
C ASN A 5 39.17 7.98 11.03
N LEU A 6 40.11 7.04 11.19
CA LEU A 6 39.85 5.66 10.74
C LEU A 6 39.08 4.84 11.78
N ILE A 7 39.44 4.95 13.06
CA ILE A 7 38.73 4.25 14.15
C ILE A 7 37.31 4.81 14.31
N THR A 8 37.16 6.13 14.23
CA THR A 8 35.87 6.81 14.31
C THR A 8 34.94 6.34 13.17
N ASN A 9 35.41 6.32 11.92
CA ASN A 9 34.58 5.88 10.80
C ASN A 9 34.20 4.39 10.85
N VAL A 10 35.11 3.51 11.31
CA VAL A 10 34.82 2.07 11.48
C VAL A 10 33.81 1.83 12.61
N VAL A 11 33.91 2.59 13.70
CA VAL A 11 32.94 2.55 14.81
C VAL A 11 31.58 3.12 14.39
N TYR A 12 31.54 4.18 13.57
CA TYR A 12 30.29 4.72 12.99
C TYR A 12 29.64 3.74 12.00
N LEU A 13 30.42 3.04 11.17
CA LEU A 13 29.92 2.02 10.24
C LEU A 13 29.37 0.79 10.95
N THR A 14 30.03 0.32 12.01
CA THR A 14 29.53 -0.81 12.81
C THR A 14 28.31 -0.45 13.64
N THR A 15 28.24 0.75 14.21
CA THR A 15 27.03 1.23 14.93
C THR A 15 25.84 1.47 14.01
N THR A 16 26.05 1.90 12.76
CA THR A 16 24.97 2.05 11.77
C THR A 16 24.46 0.69 11.26
N VAL A 17 25.34 -0.29 11.06
CA VAL A 17 24.93 -1.66 10.71
C VAL A 17 24.21 -2.36 11.88
N GLN A 18 24.66 -2.16 13.11
CA GLN A 18 23.97 -2.68 14.32
C GLN A 18 22.58 -2.06 14.53
N SER A 19 22.32 -0.88 13.97
CA SER A 19 21.03 -0.19 14.09
C SER A 19 19.95 -0.69 13.12
N ALA A 20 20.32 -1.55 12.16
CA ALA A 20 19.43 -2.03 11.09
C ALA A 20 18.81 -3.42 11.35
N ASP A 21 19.38 -4.26 12.21
CA ASP A 21 18.89 -5.64 12.46
C ASP A 21 18.80 -5.97 13.97
N PRO A 22 17.61 -6.31 14.52
CA PRO A 22 17.45 -6.67 15.94
C PRO A 22 18.06 -8.04 16.31
N ASP A 23 18.23 -8.95 15.36
CA ASP A 23 18.86 -10.27 15.61
C ASP A 23 20.39 -10.17 15.74
N ALA A 24 21.00 -9.06 15.34
CA ALA A 24 22.42 -8.81 15.52
C ALA A 24 22.80 -8.64 17.01
N ILE A 25 21.85 -8.39 17.92
CA ILE A 25 22.11 -8.29 19.37
C ILE A 25 22.38 -9.67 19.99
N HIS A 26 21.95 -10.76 19.36
CA HIS A 26 22.27 -12.12 19.81
C HIS A 26 23.58 -12.67 19.22
N GLY A 27 24.22 -11.96 18.28
CA GLY A 27 25.41 -12.44 17.55
C GLY A 27 26.60 -11.49 17.47
N SER A 28 26.49 -10.21 17.84
CA SER A 28 27.62 -9.27 17.79
C SER A 28 28.45 -9.32 19.08
N GLU A 29 29.75 -9.63 18.99
CA GLU A 29 30.69 -9.75 20.12
C GLU A 29 30.97 -8.46 20.92
N LEU A 30 30.19 -7.39 20.72
CA LEU A 30 30.37 -6.10 21.40
C LEU A 30 29.07 -5.67 22.09
N MET A 31 28.62 -6.48 23.05
CA MET A 31 27.51 -6.08 23.93
C MET A 31 27.99 -4.91 24.84
N PRO A 32 27.27 -3.77 24.90
CA PRO A 32 27.68 -2.64 25.72
C PRO A 32 27.80 -3.03 27.19
N LYS A 33 28.98 -2.87 27.79
CA LYS A 33 29.24 -3.23 29.20
C LYS A 33 28.50 -2.32 30.20
N ALA A 34 28.12 -1.10 29.81
CA ALA A 34 27.48 -0.11 30.68
C ALA A 34 25.95 -0.28 30.73
N LEU A 35 25.37 -0.21 31.93
CA LEU A 35 23.91 -0.39 32.14
C LEU A 35 23.08 0.74 31.51
N SER A 36 23.63 1.96 31.44
CA SER A 36 22.97 3.12 30.82
C SER A 36 22.74 2.97 29.31
N THR A 37 23.72 2.43 28.58
CA THR A 37 23.59 2.21 27.13
C THR A 37 22.63 1.07 26.80
N ARG A 38 22.47 0.09 27.69
CA ARG A 38 21.46 -0.98 27.57
C ARG A 38 20.03 -0.44 27.73
N ILE A 39 19.80 0.48 28.66
CA ILE A 39 18.49 1.11 28.85
C ILE A 39 18.12 1.97 27.64
N VAL A 40 19.05 2.78 27.13
CA VAL A 40 18.81 3.60 25.93
C VAL A 40 18.54 2.72 24.71
N GLY A 41 19.30 1.63 24.53
CA GLY A 41 19.04 0.66 23.47
C GLY A 41 17.66 -0.01 23.60
N GLY A 42 17.23 -0.35 24.82
CA GLY A 42 15.91 -0.92 25.07
C GLY A 42 14.76 0.05 24.75
N ILE A 43 14.89 1.32 25.13
CA ILE A 43 13.89 2.35 24.81
C ILE A 43 13.84 2.60 23.31
N TRP A 44 14.99 2.68 22.65
CA TRP A 44 15.08 2.83 21.20
C TRP A 44 14.43 1.65 20.48
N TRP A 45 14.69 0.42 20.92
CA TRP A 45 14.11 -0.78 20.35
C TRP A 45 12.59 -0.84 20.54
N PHE A 46 12.08 -0.44 21.70
CA PHE A 46 10.64 -0.35 21.93
C PHE A 46 9.99 0.70 21.03
N PHE A 47 10.66 1.85 20.83
CA PHE A 47 10.20 2.89 19.92
C PHE A 47 10.16 2.39 18.47
N THR A 48 11.21 1.71 17.98
CA THR A 48 11.23 1.16 16.62
C THR A 48 10.19 0.06 16.44
N LEU A 49 9.95 -0.79 17.44
CA LEU A 49 8.87 -1.78 17.41
C LEU A 49 7.48 -1.13 17.27
N ILE A 50 7.22 -0.02 17.99
CA ILE A 50 5.94 0.71 17.87
C ILE A 50 5.78 1.28 16.46
N ILE A 51 6.84 1.86 15.90
CA ILE A 51 6.81 2.45 14.55
C ILE A 51 6.59 1.38 13.49
N ILE A 52 7.32 0.26 13.56
CA ILE A 52 7.15 -0.87 12.63
C ILE A 52 5.75 -1.45 12.77
N SER A 53 5.28 -1.70 13.99
CA SER A 53 3.92 -2.22 14.25
C SER A 53 2.84 -1.29 13.66
N SER A 54 2.93 0.02 13.92
CA SER A 54 1.97 1.01 13.40
C SER A 54 2.01 1.10 11.87
N TYR A 55 3.22 1.03 11.27
CA TYR A 55 3.37 0.99 9.83
C TYR A 55 2.79 -0.28 9.22
N THR A 56 3.07 -1.45 9.82
CA THR A 56 2.51 -2.73 9.37
C THR A 56 0.99 -2.78 9.54
N ALA A 57 0.43 -2.18 10.58
CA ALA A 57 -1.01 -2.11 10.80
C ALA A 57 -1.70 -1.22 9.76
N ASN A 58 -1.15 -0.03 9.47
CA ASN A 58 -1.67 0.86 8.43
C ASN A 58 -1.54 0.25 7.03
N LEU A 59 -0.41 -0.42 6.77
CA LEU A 59 -0.20 -1.14 5.51
C LEU A 59 -1.18 -2.31 5.36
N ALA A 60 -1.37 -3.11 6.41
CA ALA A 60 -2.35 -4.20 6.42
C ALA A 60 -3.77 -3.68 6.20
N ALA A 61 -4.15 -2.59 6.87
CA ALA A 61 -5.44 -1.95 6.66
C ALA A 61 -5.62 -1.51 5.20
N PHE A 62 -4.60 -0.92 4.59
CA PHE A 62 -4.64 -0.55 3.17
C PHE A 62 -4.74 -1.78 2.26
N LEU A 63 -3.96 -2.83 2.52
CA LEU A 63 -3.95 -4.06 1.72
C LEU A 63 -5.25 -4.88 1.86
N THR A 64 -5.94 -4.78 3.00
CA THR A 64 -7.24 -5.43 3.23
C THR A 64 -8.41 -4.64 2.62
N VAL A 65 -8.23 -3.34 2.40
CA VAL A 65 -9.23 -2.52 1.72
C VAL A 65 -8.97 -2.64 0.23
N GLU A 66 -9.50 -3.69 -0.38
CA GLU A 66 -9.86 -3.62 -1.79
C GLU A 66 -10.98 -2.56 -1.90
N ARG A 67 -10.60 -1.28 -2.08
CA ARG A 67 -11.57 -0.31 -2.56
C ARG A 67 -11.91 -0.77 -3.97
N MET A 68 -13.11 -1.33 -4.13
CA MET A 68 -13.78 -1.26 -5.42
C MET A 68 -14.00 0.23 -5.69
N GLU A 69 -13.01 0.91 -6.26
CA GLU A 69 -13.16 2.26 -6.75
C GLU A 69 -14.13 2.16 -7.94
N SER A 70 -15.41 2.41 -7.66
CA SER A 70 -16.38 2.60 -8.72
C SER A 70 -15.96 3.86 -9.48
N PRO A 71 -15.80 3.82 -10.81
CA PRO A 71 -15.46 5.00 -11.59
C PRO A 71 -16.56 6.09 -11.57
N ILE A 72 -17.75 5.74 -11.06
CA ILE A 72 -18.92 6.61 -10.93
C ILE A 72 -19.60 6.36 -9.57
N ASP A 73 -19.81 7.41 -8.79
CA ASP A 73 -20.56 7.34 -7.52
C ASP A 73 -21.93 8.03 -7.62
N SER A 74 -22.08 8.98 -8.55
CA SER A 74 -23.29 9.80 -8.68
C SER A 74 -23.71 10.04 -10.13
N ALA A 75 -24.97 10.42 -10.32
CA ALA A 75 -25.48 10.85 -11.62
C ALA A 75 -24.79 12.13 -12.13
N ASP A 76 -24.30 13.00 -11.23
CA ASP A 76 -23.53 14.17 -11.60
C ASP A 76 -22.17 13.80 -12.23
N ASP A 77 -21.53 12.74 -11.74
CA ASP A 77 -20.25 12.28 -12.29
C ASP A 77 -20.43 11.65 -13.66
N LEU A 78 -21.53 10.90 -13.85
CA LEU A 78 -21.98 10.44 -15.17
C LEU A 78 -22.19 11.60 -16.15
N ALA A 79 -22.74 12.72 -15.70
CA ALA A 79 -22.99 13.90 -16.53
C ALA A 79 -21.72 14.67 -16.92
N LYS A 80 -20.65 14.61 -16.12
CA LYS A 80 -19.36 15.29 -16.39
C LYS A 80 -18.47 14.52 -17.37
N GLN A 81 -18.65 13.21 -17.46
CA GLN A 81 -17.82 12.32 -18.27
C GLN A 81 -18.56 11.84 -19.53
N THR A 82 -17.82 11.35 -20.52
CA THR A 82 -18.38 10.82 -21.79
C THR A 82 -17.85 9.44 -22.17
N LYS A 83 -17.03 8.83 -21.31
CA LYS A 83 -16.42 7.50 -21.51
C LYS A 83 -17.45 6.39 -21.34
N ILE A 84 -18.22 6.43 -20.24
CA ILE A 84 -19.31 5.51 -19.93
C ILE A 84 -20.56 6.08 -20.58
N LEU A 85 -21.14 5.32 -21.51
CA LEU A 85 -22.41 5.68 -22.13
C LEU A 85 -23.54 5.41 -21.14
N TYR A 86 -24.60 6.23 -21.18
CA TYR A 86 -25.78 6.02 -20.35
C TYR A 86 -27.04 6.34 -21.11
N GLY A 87 -28.13 5.69 -20.71
CA GLY A 87 -29.41 5.82 -21.40
C GLY A 87 -30.59 5.23 -20.62
N VAL A 88 -31.76 5.37 -21.24
CA VAL A 88 -33.08 5.01 -20.70
C VAL A 88 -33.85 4.19 -21.75
N VAL A 89 -34.95 3.59 -21.33
CA VAL A 89 -35.91 2.94 -22.23
C VAL A 89 -36.60 3.98 -23.12
N GLU A 90 -36.68 3.71 -24.42
CA GLU A 90 -37.42 4.54 -25.37
C GLU A 90 -38.90 4.63 -25.00
N ASP A 91 -39.47 5.83 -25.13
CA ASP A 91 -40.85 6.15 -24.81
C ASP A 91 -41.30 5.81 -23.37
N GLY A 92 -40.33 5.63 -22.47
CA GLY A 92 -40.56 5.36 -21.05
C GLY A 92 -40.82 6.63 -20.20
N ALA A 93 -41.27 6.40 -18.96
CA ALA A 93 -41.48 7.46 -17.98
C ALA A 93 -40.17 8.19 -17.61
N SER A 94 -39.05 7.46 -17.52
CA SER A 94 -37.72 8.01 -17.25
C SER A 94 -37.25 8.92 -18.39
N MET A 95 -37.47 8.53 -19.65
CA MET A 95 -37.16 9.37 -20.80
C MET A 95 -37.96 10.68 -20.77
N THR A 96 -39.25 10.60 -20.45
CA THR A 96 -40.11 11.79 -20.32
C THR A 96 -39.66 12.71 -19.18
N PHE A 97 -39.11 12.15 -18.09
CA PHE A 97 -38.52 12.92 -17.00
C PHE A 97 -37.32 13.74 -17.48
N PHE A 98 -36.33 13.09 -18.11
CA PHE A 98 -35.14 13.79 -18.61
C PHE A 98 -35.49 14.83 -19.69
N LYS A 99 -36.49 14.57 -20.52
CA LYS A 99 -36.97 15.53 -21.53
C LYS A 99 -37.64 16.78 -20.95
N LYS A 100 -38.22 16.70 -19.76
CA LYS A 100 -39.01 17.79 -19.14
C LYS A 100 -38.34 18.40 -17.91
N THR A 101 -37.22 17.85 -17.47
CA THR A 101 -36.50 18.32 -16.29
C THR A 101 -36.06 19.77 -16.46
N LYS A 102 -35.96 20.49 -15.34
CA LYS A 102 -35.41 21.87 -15.29
C LYS A 102 -34.09 21.95 -14.53
N ILE A 103 -33.57 20.79 -14.11
CA ILE A 103 -32.32 20.69 -13.36
C ILE A 103 -31.18 20.64 -14.37
N SER A 104 -30.20 21.54 -14.24
CA SER A 104 -29.13 21.74 -15.23
C SER A 104 -28.28 20.50 -15.48
N THR A 105 -27.99 19.69 -14.47
CA THR A 105 -27.29 18.40 -14.64
C THR A 105 -28.08 17.47 -15.55
N TYR A 106 -29.35 17.22 -15.23
CA TYR A 106 -30.18 16.25 -15.94
C TYR A 106 -30.59 16.74 -17.33
N ASP A 107 -30.68 18.05 -17.53
CA ASP A 107 -30.89 18.65 -18.85
C ASP A 107 -29.69 18.41 -19.77
N LYS A 108 -28.45 18.58 -19.27
CA LYS A 108 -27.23 18.19 -20.01
C LYS A 108 -27.18 16.70 -20.32
N MET A 109 -27.58 15.85 -19.36
CA MET A 109 -27.67 14.41 -19.59
C MET A 109 -28.69 14.10 -20.70
N TRP A 110 -29.81 14.82 -20.74
CA TRP A 110 -30.81 14.69 -21.80
C TRP A 110 -30.25 15.12 -23.16
N GLU A 111 -29.55 16.25 -23.25
CA GLU A 111 -28.89 16.68 -24.49
C GLU A 111 -27.93 15.62 -25.02
N PHE A 112 -27.11 15.04 -24.14
CA PHE A 112 -26.22 13.93 -24.48
C PHE A 112 -27.01 12.72 -25.00
N MET A 113 -28.03 12.28 -24.26
CA MET A 113 -28.85 11.12 -24.65
C MET A 113 -29.59 11.34 -25.97
N ASN A 114 -30.14 12.55 -26.17
CA ASN A 114 -30.90 12.90 -27.35
C ASN A 114 -30.00 13.03 -28.59
N SER A 115 -28.78 13.57 -28.44
CA SER A 115 -27.81 13.64 -29.54
C SER A 115 -27.35 12.27 -30.04
N ARG A 116 -27.40 11.26 -29.17
CA ARG A 116 -26.91 9.89 -29.44
C ARG A 116 -28.02 8.84 -29.38
N ARG A 117 -29.27 9.26 -29.60
CA ARG A 117 -30.49 8.48 -29.33
C ARG A 117 -30.40 7.02 -29.78
N GLN A 118 -30.04 6.80 -31.05
CA GLN A 118 -29.96 5.45 -31.65
C GLN A 118 -28.92 4.55 -30.99
N SER A 119 -27.89 5.13 -30.39
CA SER A 119 -26.80 4.37 -29.78
C SER A 119 -27.00 4.16 -28.28
N VAL A 120 -27.65 5.07 -27.55
CA VAL A 120 -27.73 4.98 -26.08
C VAL A 120 -29.09 4.54 -25.55
N MET A 121 -30.18 4.80 -26.27
CA MET A 121 -31.49 4.36 -25.81
C MET A 121 -31.69 2.87 -26.12
N VAL A 122 -32.48 2.21 -25.27
CA VAL A 122 -32.82 0.79 -25.40
C VAL A 122 -34.33 0.63 -25.57
N LYS A 123 -34.78 -0.44 -26.23
CA LYS A 123 -36.23 -0.62 -26.49
C LYS A 123 -36.95 -1.14 -25.28
N ASN A 124 -36.31 -2.03 -24.52
CA ASN A 124 -36.90 -2.73 -23.38
C ASN A 124 -35.92 -2.79 -22.20
N VAL A 125 -36.44 -3.06 -21.01
CA VAL A 125 -35.63 -3.20 -19.78
C VAL A 125 -34.62 -4.35 -19.89
N GLU A 126 -35.02 -5.51 -20.45
CA GLU A 126 -34.13 -6.67 -20.62
C GLU A 126 -32.93 -6.35 -21.52
N GLU A 127 -33.15 -5.63 -22.62
CA GLU A 127 -32.07 -5.18 -23.51
C GLU A 127 -31.10 -4.25 -22.77
N GLY A 128 -31.63 -3.34 -21.94
CA GLY A 128 -30.83 -2.48 -21.07
C GLY A 128 -29.96 -3.28 -20.09
N ILE A 129 -30.54 -4.28 -19.42
CA ILE A 129 -29.82 -5.14 -18.47
C ILE A 129 -28.70 -5.92 -19.18
N GLN A 130 -29.00 -6.57 -20.31
CA GLN A 130 -28.00 -7.31 -21.10
C GLN A 130 -26.86 -6.40 -21.56
N ARG A 131 -27.18 -5.16 -21.91
CA ARG A 131 -26.19 -4.19 -22.35
C ARG A 131 -25.24 -3.74 -21.24
N VAL A 132 -25.75 -3.53 -20.03
CA VAL A 132 -24.92 -3.24 -18.84
C VAL A 132 -23.97 -4.41 -18.55
N LEU A 133 -24.44 -5.65 -18.70
CA LEU A 133 -23.63 -6.84 -18.46
C LEU A 133 -22.53 -7.07 -19.50
N THR A 134 -22.69 -6.56 -20.72
CA THR A 134 -21.80 -6.84 -21.85
C THR A 134 -20.88 -5.68 -22.24
N SER A 135 -21.17 -4.46 -21.80
CA SER A 135 -20.44 -3.25 -22.19
C SER A 135 -20.38 -2.22 -21.07
N ASP A 136 -19.45 -1.27 -21.16
CA ASP A 136 -19.32 -0.12 -20.25
C ASP A 136 -20.48 0.87 -20.46
N TYR A 137 -21.66 0.49 -19.99
CA TYR A 137 -22.91 1.22 -20.15
C TYR A 137 -23.67 1.30 -18.82
N ALA A 138 -24.13 2.49 -18.45
CA ALA A 138 -24.97 2.71 -17.27
C ALA A 138 -26.43 2.87 -17.68
N PHE A 139 -27.29 1.99 -17.16
CA PHE A 139 -28.71 1.99 -17.49
C PHE A 139 -29.53 2.67 -16.40
N LEU A 140 -30.24 3.74 -16.77
CA LEU A 140 -31.09 4.51 -15.86
C LEU A 140 -32.51 3.94 -15.88
N MET A 141 -32.93 3.36 -14.77
CA MET A 141 -34.27 2.77 -14.61
C MET A 141 -34.88 3.08 -13.24
N GLU A 142 -36.12 2.65 -13.01
CA GLU A 142 -36.83 2.86 -11.76
C GLU A 142 -36.22 2.02 -10.62
N SER A 143 -36.08 2.61 -9.43
CA SER A 143 -35.39 2.01 -8.29
C SER A 143 -35.92 0.65 -7.87
N THR A 144 -37.24 0.46 -7.92
CA THR A 144 -37.89 -0.83 -7.62
C THR A 144 -37.47 -1.94 -8.59
N THR A 145 -37.23 -1.60 -9.86
CA THR A 145 -36.75 -2.56 -10.87
C THR A 145 -35.27 -2.86 -10.63
N ILE A 146 -34.46 -1.85 -10.29
CA ILE A 146 -33.05 -2.04 -9.90
C ILE A 146 -32.98 -3.01 -8.72
N GLU A 147 -33.69 -2.73 -7.63
CA GLU A 147 -33.75 -3.56 -6.42
C GLU A 147 -34.14 -5.02 -6.75
N PHE A 148 -35.11 -5.21 -7.65
CA PHE A 148 -35.54 -6.55 -8.04
C PHE A 148 -34.46 -7.33 -8.80
N VAL A 149 -33.77 -6.66 -9.72
CA VAL A 149 -32.77 -7.26 -10.62
C VAL A 149 -31.46 -7.52 -9.90
N THR A 150 -30.97 -6.57 -9.08
CA THR A 150 -29.71 -6.71 -8.33
C THR A 150 -29.80 -7.81 -7.28
N GLN A 151 -30.97 -8.03 -6.66
CA GLN A 151 -31.17 -9.17 -5.75
C GLN A 151 -31.09 -10.55 -6.44
N ARG A 152 -31.19 -10.59 -7.78
CA ARG A 152 -31.16 -11.83 -8.57
C ARG A 152 -29.88 -11.99 -9.37
N ASN A 153 -29.20 -10.90 -9.70
CA ASN A 153 -27.99 -10.90 -10.49
C ASN A 153 -26.93 -10.03 -9.82
N CYS A 154 -25.94 -10.70 -9.22
CA CYS A 154 -24.90 -10.08 -8.41
C CYS A 154 -23.80 -9.40 -9.22
N ASN A 155 -23.84 -9.54 -10.56
CA ASN A 155 -22.95 -8.81 -11.46
C ASN A 155 -23.42 -7.36 -11.69
N LEU A 156 -24.58 -6.99 -11.15
CA LEU A 156 -25.17 -5.67 -11.27
C LEU A 156 -25.14 -4.97 -9.92
N THR A 157 -24.72 -3.70 -9.95
CA THR A 157 -24.67 -2.85 -8.76
C THR A 157 -25.52 -1.60 -8.98
N GLN A 158 -26.22 -1.18 -7.94
CA GLN A 158 -26.87 0.12 -7.92
C GLN A 158 -25.82 1.18 -7.58
N VAL A 159 -25.77 2.25 -8.37
CA VAL A 159 -24.86 3.38 -8.16
C VAL A 159 -25.68 4.65 -7.92
N GLY A 160 -25.29 5.40 -6.90
CA GLY A 160 -25.89 6.68 -6.55
C GLY A 160 -27.28 6.59 -5.91
N ASP A 161 -27.80 7.78 -5.60
CA ASP A 161 -29.10 7.98 -4.96
C ASP A 161 -30.26 8.05 -5.96
N LEU A 162 -31.47 8.11 -5.42
CA LEU A 162 -32.70 8.31 -6.19
C LEU A 162 -32.67 9.67 -6.91
N ILE A 163 -32.72 9.62 -8.25
CA ILE A 163 -32.76 10.80 -9.13
C ILE A 163 -34.10 11.54 -9.02
N ASP A 164 -35.19 10.80 -8.78
CA ASP A 164 -36.55 11.32 -8.64
C ASP A 164 -37.33 10.48 -7.62
N SER A 165 -38.34 11.09 -7.00
CA SER A 165 -39.26 10.43 -6.07
C SER A 165 -40.60 10.21 -6.75
N LYS A 166 -40.73 9.05 -7.43
CA LYS A 166 -41.99 8.61 -8.03
C LYS A 166 -42.53 7.39 -7.32
N ALA A 167 -43.85 7.24 -7.34
CA ALA A 167 -44.55 6.10 -6.79
C ALA A 167 -45.47 5.47 -7.85
N TYR A 168 -45.67 4.16 -7.76
CA TYR A 168 -46.68 3.47 -8.55
C TYR A 168 -48.07 3.74 -8.00
N GLY A 169 -49.04 3.86 -8.90
CA GLY A 169 -50.45 4.07 -8.56
C GLY A 169 -51.37 3.28 -9.48
N VAL A 170 -52.62 3.12 -9.05
CA VAL A 170 -53.66 2.46 -9.83
C VAL A 170 -54.42 3.50 -10.64
N GLY A 171 -54.28 3.45 -11.97
CA GLY A 171 -55.00 4.34 -12.88
C GLY A 171 -56.47 3.93 -13.00
N THR A 172 -57.38 4.89 -12.85
CA THR A 172 -58.82 4.71 -13.11
C THR A 172 -59.32 5.72 -14.15
N PRO A 173 -60.35 5.40 -14.95
CA PRO A 173 -60.96 6.36 -15.87
C PRO A 173 -61.43 7.62 -15.12
N MET A 174 -61.37 8.77 -15.80
CA MET A 174 -61.86 10.03 -15.23
C MET A 174 -63.34 9.89 -14.85
N GLY A 175 -63.67 10.28 -13.61
CA GLY A 175 -65.03 10.17 -13.08
C GLY A 175 -65.45 8.76 -12.63
N SER A 176 -64.53 7.79 -12.59
CA SER A 176 -64.85 6.42 -12.15
C SER A 176 -65.34 6.39 -10.69
N PRO A 177 -66.49 5.74 -10.40
CA PRO A 177 -67.01 5.60 -9.04
C PRO A 177 -66.15 4.66 -8.16
N TYR A 178 -65.18 3.96 -8.77
CA TYR A 178 -64.29 3.03 -8.06
C TYR A 178 -63.04 3.72 -7.50
N ARG A 179 -62.71 4.93 -7.95
CA ARG A 179 -61.49 5.63 -7.53
C ARG A 179 -61.40 5.70 -6.01
N ASP A 180 -62.44 6.22 -5.36
CA ASP A 180 -62.42 6.45 -3.92
C ASP A 180 -62.43 5.12 -3.13
N LYS A 181 -63.14 4.11 -3.63
CA LYS A 181 -63.14 2.76 -3.04
C LYS A 181 -61.75 2.11 -3.10
N ILE A 182 -61.06 2.22 -4.24
CA ILE A 182 -59.71 1.70 -4.43
C ILE A 182 -58.72 2.44 -3.52
N THR A 183 -58.83 3.77 -3.43
CA THR A 183 -57.98 4.57 -2.53
C THR A 183 -58.13 4.13 -1.07
N ILE A 184 -59.37 3.97 -0.58
CA ILE A 184 -59.62 3.51 0.79
C ILE A 184 -59.04 2.10 1.01
N ALA A 185 -59.22 1.19 0.05
CA ALA A 185 -58.65 -0.15 0.14
C ALA A 185 -57.11 -0.16 0.17
N ILE A 186 -56.45 0.69 -0.61
CA ILE A 186 -54.98 0.83 -0.58
C ILE A 186 -54.52 1.35 0.78
N LEU A 187 -55.21 2.34 1.35
CA LEU A 187 -54.89 2.87 2.68
C LEU A 187 -55.01 1.81 3.76
N GLN A 188 -56.08 0.99 3.72
CA GLN A 188 -56.25 -0.14 4.65
C GLN A 188 -55.11 -1.16 4.50
N LEU A 189 -54.71 -1.53 3.28
CA LEU A 189 -53.59 -2.44 3.04
C LEU A 189 -52.25 -1.86 3.53
N GLN A 190 -52.09 -0.54 3.50
CA GLN A 190 -50.90 0.15 4.00
C GLN A 190 -50.88 0.19 5.53
N GLU A 191 -52.00 0.53 6.17
CA GLU A 191 -52.15 0.58 7.64
C GLU A 191 -51.94 -0.82 8.26
N GLU A 192 -52.46 -1.87 7.61
CA GLU A 192 -52.26 -3.26 8.02
C GLU A 192 -50.85 -3.79 7.70
N GLY A 193 -50.00 -3.02 7.02
CA GLY A 193 -48.65 -3.44 6.61
C GLY A 193 -48.63 -4.52 5.52
N LYS A 194 -49.78 -4.87 4.92
CA LYS A 194 -49.89 -5.92 3.90
C LYS A 194 -49.10 -5.61 2.64
N LEU A 195 -49.03 -4.34 2.24
CA LEU A 195 -48.21 -3.93 1.09
C LEU A 195 -46.73 -4.24 1.30
N HIS A 196 -46.21 -3.99 2.51
CA HIS A 196 -44.81 -4.30 2.83
C HIS A 196 -44.57 -5.82 2.86
N MET A 197 -45.47 -6.59 3.48
CA MET A 197 -45.39 -8.06 3.46
C MET A 197 -45.39 -8.63 2.03
N MET A 198 -46.21 -8.06 1.14
CA MET A 198 -46.21 -8.43 -0.27
C MET A 198 -44.90 -8.03 -0.96
N LYS A 199 -44.38 -6.81 -0.71
CA LYS A 199 -43.07 -6.39 -1.26
C LYS A 199 -41.99 -7.40 -0.87
N GLU A 200 -41.81 -7.66 0.41
CA GLU A 200 -40.80 -8.61 0.91
C GLU A 200 -40.95 -9.99 0.27
N LYS A 201 -42.19 -10.48 0.16
CA LYS A 201 -42.48 -11.78 -0.44
C LYS A 201 -42.09 -11.88 -1.92
N TRP A 202 -42.32 -10.83 -2.70
CA TRP A 202 -42.11 -10.86 -4.15
C TRP A 202 -40.74 -10.32 -4.58
N TRP A 203 -40.15 -9.41 -3.80
CA TRP A 203 -38.84 -8.83 -4.11
C TRP A 203 -37.71 -9.73 -3.65
N ARG A 204 -37.75 -10.29 -2.42
CA ARG A 204 -36.66 -11.11 -1.86
C ARG A 204 -36.16 -12.13 -2.88
N GLY A 205 -34.96 -11.88 -3.40
CA GLY A 205 -34.21 -12.80 -4.23
C GLY A 205 -33.25 -13.62 -3.38
N ASN A 206 -33.29 -14.94 -3.50
CA ASN A 206 -32.25 -15.82 -2.96
C ASN A 206 -31.04 -15.91 -3.91
N GLY A 207 -30.90 -14.95 -4.83
CA GLY A 207 -29.99 -15.05 -5.98
C GLY A 207 -28.57 -14.63 -5.68
N CYS A 208 -28.40 -13.75 -4.69
CA CYS A 208 -27.09 -13.33 -4.23
C CYS A 208 -26.86 -13.79 -2.80
N PRO A 209 -25.68 -14.34 -2.48
CA PRO A 209 -25.32 -14.52 -1.08
C PRO A 209 -25.48 -13.16 -0.40
N GLU A 210 -26.15 -13.13 0.76
CA GLU A 210 -26.04 -11.97 1.65
C GLU A 210 -24.55 -11.68 1.81
N GLU A 211 -24.18 -10.41 1.96
CA GLU A 211 -22.81 -10.05 2.32
C GLU A 211 -22.49 -10.61 3.71
N GLU A 212 -22.30 -11.92 3.81
CA GLU A 212 -21.49 -12.57 4.82
C GLU A 212 -20.10 -11.97 4.60
N SER A 213 -19.86 -10.90 5.35
CA SER A 213 -18.57 -10.31 5.68
C SER A 213 -17.47 -10.84 4.78
N LYS A 214 -17.17 -10.14 3.68
CA LYS A 214 -16.05 -10.43 2.77
C LYS A 214 -14.93 -11.08 3.56
N GLU A 215 -14.87 -12.41 3.58
CA GLU A 215 -13.82 -13.11 4.29
C GLU A 215 -12.55 -12.61 3.64
N ALA A 216 -11.67 -12.02 4.45
CA ALA A 216 -10.51 -11.29 3.98
C ALA A 216 -9.87 -12.05 2.82
N SER A 217 -9.98 -11.50 1.59
CA SER A 217 -9.38 -12.08 0.40
C SER A 217 -7.95 -12.46 0.76
N ALA A 218 -7.63 -13.75 0.72
CA ALA A 218 -6.30 -14.23 1.07
C ALA A 218 -5.29 -13.41 0.26
N LEU A 219 -4.39 -12.69 0.94
CA LEU A 219 -3.43 -11.79 0.30
C LEU A 219 -2.69 -12.54 -0.82
N GLY A 220 -3.08 -12.27 -2.06
CA GLY A 220 -2.54 -12.93 -3.23
C GLY A 220 -1.05 -12.59 -3.42
N VAL A 221 -0.32 -13.47 -4.11
CA VAL A 221 1.10 -13.28 -4.44
C VAL A 221 1.34 -11.95 -5.16
N GLN A 222 0.34 -11.37 -5.82
CA GLN A 222 0.41 -10.02 -6.42
C GLN A 222 0.74 -8.91 -5.42
N ASN A 223 0.25 -9.00 -4.17
CA ASN A 223 0.50 -7.97 -3.14
C ASN A 223 1.83 -8.20 -2.41
N ILE A 224 2.35 -9.44 -2.39
CA ILE A 224 3.58 -9.83 -1.67
C ILE A 224 4.79 -9.95 -2.62
N GLY A 225 4.57 -9.97 -3.94
CA GLY A 225 5.60 -10.16 -4.97
C GLY A 225 6.75 -9.14 -4.91
N GLY A 226 6.47 -7.90 -4.49
CA GLY A 226 7.50 -6.87 -4.31
C GLY A 226 8.56 -7.24 -3.27
N ILE A 227 8.19 -7.95 -2.20
CA ILE A 227 9.11 -8.36 -1.13
C ILE A 227 10.12 -9.39 -1.65
N PHE A 228 9.66 -10.35 -2.45
CA PHE A 228 10.54 -11.37 -3.05
C PHE A 228 11.54 -10.77 -4.04
N ILE A 229 11.14 -9.74 -4.80
CA ILE A 229 12.04 -9.04 -5.74
C ILE A 229 13.15 -8.30 -4.98
N VAL A 230 12.81 -7.60 -3.89
CA VAL A 230 13.79 -6.89 -3.05
C VAL A 230 14.77 -7.88 -2.42
N LEU A 231 14.28 -9.02 -1.92
CA LEU A 231 15.13 -10.08 -1.34
C LEU A 231 16.12 -10.65 -2.37
N ALA A 232 15.64 -10.95 -3.59
CA ALA A 232 16.49 -11.44 -4.66
C ALA A 232 17.56 -10.41 -5.09
N ALA A 233 17.18 -9.14 -5.20
CA ALA A 233 18.11 -8.06 -5.53
C ALA A 233 19.18 -7.88 -4.44
N GLY A 234 18.81 -7.97 -3.16
CA GLY A 234 19.73 -7.91 -2.03
C GLY A 234 20.76 -9.04 -2.03
N LEU A 235 20.33 -10.27 -2.35
CA LEU A 235 21.23 -11.42 -2.47
C LEU A 235 22.22 -11.27 -3.64
N VAL A 236 21.76 -10.76 -4.77
CA VAL A 236 22.63 -10.53 -5.94
C VAL A 236 23.69 -9.46 -5.62
N LEU A 237 23.27 -8.34 -5.02
CA LEU A 237 24.18 -7.27 -4.60
C LEU A 237 25.21 -7.74 -3.58
N SER A 238 24.81 -8.55 -2.59
CA SER A 238 25.74 -9.06 -1.57
C SER A 238 26.81 -9.96 -2.17
N VAL A 239 26.45 -10.82 -3.13
CA VAL A 239 27.41 -11.65 -3.87
C VAL A 239 28.38 -10.78 -4.67
N PHE A 240 27.90 -9.74 -5.35
CA PHE A 240 28.78 -8.83 -6.10
C PHE A 240 29.76 -8.09 -5.19
N VAL A 241 29.32 -7.62 -4.02
CA VAL A 241 30.20 -6.98 -3.03
C VAL A 241 31.23 -7.97 -2.50
N ALA A 242 30.83 -9.19 -2.14
CA ALA A 242 31.73 -10.22 -1.64
C ALA A 242 32.81 -10.59 -2.69
N VAL A 243 32.42 -10.76 -3.95
CA VAL A 243 33.35 -11.01 -5.05
C VAL A 243 34.29 -9.80 -5.24
N GLY A 244 33.76 -8.58 -5.16
CA GLY A 244 34.55 -7.35 -5.23
C GLY A 244 35.62 -7.28 -4.14
N GLU A 245 35.27 -7.62 -2.90
CA GLU A 245 36.21 -7.65 -1.76
C GLU A 245 37.30 -8.72 -1.93
N VAL A 246 36.94 -9.92 -2.40
CA VAL A 246 37.90 -11.02 -2.65
C VAL A 246 38.88 -10.64 -3.77
N LEU A 247 38.40 -10.02 -4.84
CA LEU A 247 39.25 -9.54 -5.93
C LEU A 247 40.16 -8.38 -5.50
N TYR A 248 39.65 -7.48 -4.65
CA TYR A 248 40.45 -6.38 -4.11
C TYR A 248 41.55 -6.89 -3.17
N LYS A 249 41.22 -7.79 -2.23
CA LYS A 249 42.18 -8.39 -1.29
C LYS A 249 43.19 -9.30 -2.00
N SER A 250 42.77 -10.08 -3.00
CA SER A 250 43.71 -10.90 -3.78
C SER A 250 44.68 -10.05 -4.59
N LYS A 251 44.24 -8.92 -5.18
CA LYS A 251 45.16 -7.96 -5.82
C LYS A 251 46.11 -7.31 -4.83
N GLN A 252 45.63 -6.93 -3.65
CA GLN A 252 46.47 -6.35 -2.60
C GLN A 252 47.53 -7.36 -2.13
N ASN A 253 47.15 -8.63 -1.95
CA ASN A 253 48.06 -9.70 -1.56
C ASN A 253 49.07 -10.05 -2.67
N ALA A 254 48.65 -10.03 -3.95
CA ALA A 254 49.53 -10.27 -5.08
C ALA A 254 50.56 -9.13 -5.28
N GLN A 255 50.20 -7.88 -4.97
CA GLN A 255 51.14 -6.76 -4.91
C GLN A 255 52.13 -6.93 -3.74
N LEU A 256 51.65 -7.41 -2.60
CA LEU A 256 52.48 -7.75 -1.43
C LEU A 256 53.47 -8.90 -1.71
N GLU A 257 53.08 -9.88 -2.53
CA GLU A 257 53.97 -10.97 -2.97
C GLU A 257 55.00 -10.53 -4.01
N LYS A 258 54.68 -9.60 -4.91
CA LYS A 258 55.65 -9.05 -5.87
C LYS A 258 56.78 -8.26 -5.17
N CYS A 259 56.50 -7.64 -4.03
CA CYS A 259 57.55 -7.06 -3.17
C CYS A 259 58.46 -8.10 -2.50
N ARG A 260 58.08 -9.40 -2.49
CA ARG A 260 58.83 -10.50 -1.85
C ARG A 260 59.84 -11.19 -2.79
N HIS A 261 59.83 -10.91 -4.10
CA HIS A 261 60.64 -11.62 -5.11
C HIS A 261 61.64 -10.74 -5.88
N SER A 262 61.89 -9.49 -5.44
CA SER A 262 63.06 -8.73 -5.90
C SER A 262 64.32 -9.19 -5.16
N PRO A 263 65.44 -9.50 -5.85
CA PRO A 263 66.69 -9.86 -5.22
C PRO A 263 67.41 -8.60 -4.73
N LEU A 264 66.90 -8.03 -3.64
CA LEU A 264 67.66 -7.17 -2.73
C LEU A 264 66.97 -7.28 -1.37
N THR A 265 67.26 -8.41 -0.73
CA THR A 265 67.13 -8.62 0.71
C THR A 265 67.87 -7.51 1.43
N ASP A 266 67.14 -6.47 1.86
CA ASP A 266 67.38 -5.79 3.15
C ASP A 266 66.34 -4.72 3.55
N TYR A 267 65.21 -4.56 2.85
CA TYR A 267 64.15 -3.62 3.31
C TYR A 267 62.79 -4.26 3.64
N CYS A 268 62.65 -5.58 3.49
CA CYS A 268 61.34 -6.23 3.60
C CYS A 268 60.98 -6.73 5.02
N SER A 269 61.93 -6.78 5.96
CA SER A 269 61.65 -7.18 7.35
C SER A 269 60.96 -6.10 8.18
N ALA A 270 60.88 -4.85 7.70
CA ALA A 270 60.17 -3.77 8.40
C ALA A 270 58.66 -3.73 8.10
N VAL A 271 58.22 -4.27 6.97
CA VAL A 271 56.81 -4.20 6.55
C VAL A 271 56.01 -5.43 6.98
N SER A 272 56.67 -6.58 7.14
CA SER A 272 56.00 -7.83 7.53
C SER A 272 55.63 -7.89 9.02
N TYR A 273 56.31 -7.12 9.89
CA TYR A 273 55.95 -7.02 11.31
C TYR A 273 54.72 -6.12 11.57
N ILE A 274 54.39 -5.21 10.65
CA ILE A 274 53.25 -4.27 10.79
C ILE A 274 51.93 -4.90 10.31
N ALA A 275 51.98 -5.94 9.47
CA ALA A 275 50.79 -6.52 8.85
C ALA A 275 50.18 -7.72 9.58
N LEU A 276 50.85 -8.32 10.58
CA LEU A 276 50.45 -9.63 11.13
C LEU A 276 50.45 -9.77 12.67
N SER A 277 50.62 -8.71 13.45
CA SER A 277 50.22 -8.71 14.86
C SER A 277 49.94 -7.29 15.36
N PRO A 278 49.00 -7.12 16.31
CA PRO A 278 48.71 -5.82 16.90
C PRO A 278 49.96 -5.35 17.66
N GLU A 279 50.46 -4.15 17.35
CA GLU A 279 51.59 -3.57 18.10
C GLU A 279 51.16 -3.27 19.54
N THR A 280 51.54 -4.17 20.45
CA THR A 280 52.16 -3.79 21.72
C THR A 280 53.65 -4.11 21.58
N SER A 281 54.53 -3.11 21.71
CA SER A 281 55.97 -3.35 21.91
C SER A 281 56.58 -2.34 22.88
N GLU A 282 56.99 -2.85 24.04
CA GLU A 282 58.13 -2.36 24.84
C GLU A 282 59.46 -2.64 24.10
N GLU A 283 60.48 -1.80 24.32
CA GLU A 283 61.83 -1.88 23.75
C GLU A 283 62.74 -2.96 24.39
N PRO A 284 63.67 -3.59 23.64
CA PRO A 284 64.78 -4.34 24.21
C PRO A 284 66.12 -3.59 24.17
N LYS A 285 66.85 -3.64 25.30
CA LYS A 285 68.18 -3.07 25.53
C LYS A 285 69.26 -3.67 24.62
N LYS A 286 70.17 -2.83 24.11
CA LYS A 286 71.52 -3.24 23.75
C LYS A 286 72.56 -2.27 24.31
N GLN A 287 73.48 -2.84 25.05
CA GLN A 287 74.52 -2.21 25.83
C GLN A 287 75.79 -2.16 24.98
N ASP A 288 76.33 -0.97 24.72
CA ASP A 288 77.78 -0.82 24.50
C ASP A 288 78.27 0.52 25.07
N ASN A 289 79.48 0.45 25.57
CA ASN A 289 80.08 1.21 26.64
C ASN A 289 81.13 2.16 26.06
N LYS A 290 81.06 3.48 26.32
CA LYS A 290 82.21 4.29 26.82
C LYS A 290 81.99 5.80 26.79
N ARG A 291 82.50 6.39 27.89
CA ARG A 291 83.03 7.75 28.11
C ARG A 291 82.00 8.84 28.39
N GLU A 292 81.86 9.17 29.68
CA GLU A 292 82.69 10.17 30.41
C GLU A 292 82.21 11.59 30.07
N CYS A 293 81.55 12.24 31.03
CA CYS A 293 82.15 13.33 31.79
C CYS A 293 81.12 14.00 32.72
N LEU A 294 81.56 14.17 33.97
CA LEU A 294 81.16 15.20 34.95
C LEU A 294 79.78 15.01 35.60
N SER A 295 79.65 14.27 36.71
CA SER A 295 80.09 14.57 38.08
C SER A 295 79.63 15.93 38.61
N GLU A 296 78.87 15.83 39.70
CA GLU A 296 78.97 16.68 40.90
C GLU A 296 78.50 18.14 40.76
N GLU A 297 77.45 18.50 41.50
CA GLU A 297 77.54 19.10 42.86
C GLU A 297 77.91 20.59 42.78
N ARG A 298 77.44 21.50 43.62
CA ARG A 298 76.54 21.54 44.77
C ARG A 298 76.55 23.03 45.16
N SER A 299 75.49 23.50 45.79
CA SER A 299 75.45 24.71 46.66
C SER A 299 75.40 26.11 46.02
N LYS A 300 74.18 26.64 45.92
CA LYS A 300 73.69 27.95 46.41
C LYS A 300 72.17 27.77 46.50
N GLY A 301 71.45 28.15 47.53
CA GLY A 301 71.69 28.84 48.79
C GLY A 301 70.35 28.79 49.54
N SER A 302 70.38 29.22 50.80
CA SER A 302 69.25 29.25 51.74
C SER A 302 67.90 29.68 51.17
#